data_AF-A0A1G0Y4Z6-F1
#
_entry.id   AF-A0A1G0Y4Z6-F1
#
_cell.length_a   1.000
_cell.length_b   1.000
_cell.length_c   1.000
_cell.angle_alpha   90.00
_cell.angle_beta   90.00
_cell.angle_gamma   90.00
#
_symmetry.space_group_name_H-M   'P 1'
#
loop_
_entity.id
_entity.type
_entity.pdbx_description
1 polymer ?
#
loop_
_entity_poly.entity_id
_entity_poly.type
_entity_poly.pdbx_seq_one_letter_code
_entity_poly.pdbx_strand_id
1 'polypeptide(L)'
;MTESNRIEYKRELTDSLEKEAVAFLNYRDGGVIYLGIDGKAGDVYGIQDVDSVQLQIKDRLKNNISPSCLGLFDVIHEVKDGKDTIKIILASGSEKPYYLKKHGMSEKGCFIRVGSASEPMSIKMIEDMFARRIRNSIGRMKSPRQELAFEQLKIYYQEAKLSLNDKFAANLELMTEEGAYNYVAYLLADQNGNSVQVAKYAGNDRIDLLDSKEYGFCCLVKTCKSVLDRLEGVENRVVNKITPGKRISRPYWNPVALREAVINAIIHNDYSSELVPKFEVFSDRFEITSAGAIHTGQEQEDFFAGYSNPRNKALMRVFKDLELVEYLGSGMPRILKAYPRTAYTFSSHFIRTAFPISKEARALEKEVAGEQATGKTTGKGSRETVEKTVEKTVEKILALLHANPRITQKELASETGLSRRGIEWNLRVLKGAGRIRRIGPDKGGHWEVLEK
;
A
#
# COMPACT_ATOMS: atom_id res chain seq x y z
N MET A 1 -27.02 -11.97 -5.68
CA MET A 1 -25.59 -12.32 -5.95
C MET A 1 -25.54 -13.80 -6.25
N THR A 2 -24.73 -14.23 -7.20
CA THR A 2 -24.55 -15.65 -7.54
C THR A 2 -23.24 -16.17 -6.98
N GLU A 3 -23.17 -17.47 -6.71
CA GLU A 3 -21.90 -18.13 -6.41
C GLU A 3 -20.88 -17.90 -7.52
N SER A 4 -19.62 -17.91 -7.14
CA SER A 4 -18.49 -17.75 -8.06
C SER A 4 -17.29 -18.52 -7.55
N ASN A 5 -16.19 -18.48 -8.29
CA ASN A 5 -14.88 -18.95 -7.84
C ASN A 5 -14.35 -18.28 -6.55
N ARG A 6 -15.09 -17.32 -6.02
CA ARG A 6 -14.71 -16.50 -4.86
C ARG A 6 -15.79 -16.38 -3.79
N ILE A 7 -17.00 -16.83 -4.08
CA ILE A 7 -18.14 -16.65 -3.19
C ILE A 7 -18.85 -17.99 -3.08
N GLU A 8 -18.88 -18.53 -1.87
CA GLU A 8 -19.68 -19.68 -1.48
C GLU A 8 -20.86 -19.21 -0.63
N TYR A 9 -22.05 -19.74 -0.89
CA TYR A 9 -23.20 -19.58 -0.01
C TYR A 9 -23.52 -20.90 0.68
N LYS A 10 -23.77 -20.82 1.98
CA LYS A 10 -24.22 -21.95 2.80
C LYS A 10 -25.36 -21.48 3.69
N ARG A 11 -26.45 -22.23 3.69
CA ARG A 11 -27.58 -21.96 4.59
C ARG A 11 -27.16 -22.09 6.06
N GLU A 12 -26.36 -23.09 6.38
CA GLU A 12 -25.94 -23.41 7.74
C GLU A 12 -24.51 -23.97 7.78
N LEU A 13 -23.94 -24.07 8.98
CA LEU A 13 -22.64 -24.68 9.19
C LEU A 13 -22.74 -26.20 8.97
N THR A 14 -21.99 -26.73 8.00
CA THR A 14 -21.98 -28.16 7.65
C THR A 14 -20.57 -28.73 7.67
N ASP A 15 -20.43 -30.05 7.50
CA ASP A 15 -19.15 -30.76 7.40
C ASP A 15 -18.33 -30.40 6.16
N SER A 16 -18.93 -29.66 5.22
CA SER A 16 -18.24 -29.18 4.02
C SER A 16 -17.39 -27.93 4.24
N LEU A 17 -17.50 -27.26 5.41
CA LEU A 17 -16.81 -25.99 5.67
C LEU A 17 -15.31 -26.07 5.39
N GLU A 18 -14.62 -27.06 5.94
CA GLU A 18 -13.16 -27.17 5.80
C GLU A 18 -12.77 -27.50 4.36
N LYS A 19 -13.60 -28.24 3.63
CA LYS A 19 -13.40 -28.50 2.19
C LYS A 19 -13.40 -27.19 1.41
N GLU A 20 -14.41 -26.34 1.64
CA GLU A 20 -14.51 -25.03 1.00
C GLU A 20 -13.36 -24.10 1.41
N ALA A 21 -12.99 -24.11 2.69
CA ALA A 21 -11.86 -23.32 3.19
C ALA A 21 -10.53 -23.77 2.57
N VAL A 22 -10.27 -25.08 2.48
CA VAL A 22 -9.09 -25.62 1.80
C VAL A 22 -9.08 -25.21 0.32
N ALA A 23 -10.23 -25.29 -0.36
CA ALA A 23 -10.33 -24.87 -1.75
C ALA A 23 -9.96 -23.40 -1.95
N PHE A 24 -10.42 -22.51 -1.07
CA PHE A 24 -10.07 -21.09 -1.13
C PHE A 24 -8.61 -20.80 -0.72
N LEU A 25 -8.07 -21.46 0.29
CA LEU A 25 -6.67 -21.32 0.69
C LEU A 25 -5.71 -21.73 -0.45
N ASN A 26 -6.09 -22.72 -1.24
CA ASN A 26 -5.34 -23.17 -2.41
C ASN A 26 -5.60 -22.35 -3.66
N TYR A 27 -6.76 -21.70 -3.76
CA TYR A 27 -7.09 -20.83 -4.87
C TYR A 27 -6.23 -19.55 -4.84
N ARG A 28 -5.93 -18.99 -6.01
CA ARG A 28 -4.98 -17.86 -6.14
C ARG A 28 -5.42 -16.60 -5.41
N ASP A 29 -6.73 -16.35 -5.32
CA ASP A 29 -7.25 -15.07 -4.84
C ASP A 29 -7.93 -15.17 -3.46
N GLY A 30 -7.93 -16.36 -2.85
CA GLY A 30 -8.75 -16.64 -1.69
C GLY A 30 -10.26 -16.60 -2.02
N GLY A 31 -11.09 -16.33 -1.02
CA GLY A 31 -12.53 -16.21 -1.23
C GLY A 31 -13.31 -15.90 0.03
N VAL A 32 -14.63 -15.93 -0.10
CA VAL A 32 -15.57 -15.61 0.96
C VAL A 32 -16.63 -16.69 1.04
N ILE A 33 -16.89 -17.20 2.24
CA ILE A 33 -18.03 -18.08 2.53
C ILE A 33 -19.05 -17.27 3.32
N TYR A 34 -20.28 -17.22 2.84
CA TYR A 34 -21.41 -16.65 3.58
C TYR A 34 -22.25 -17.77 4.17
N LEU A 35 -22.43 -17.75 5.49
CA LEU A 35 -23.32 -18.64 6.24
C LEU A 35 -24.62 -17.92 6.61
N GLY A 36 -25.74 -18.63 6.55
CA GLY A 36 -27.08 -18.06 6.77
C GLY A 36 -27.74 -17.53 5.49
N ILE A 37 -27.19 -17.85 4.31
CA ILE A 37 -27.68 -17.38 3.00
C ILE A 37 -27.73 -18.56 2.02
N ASP A 38 -28.79 -18.67 1.23
CA ASP A 38 -28.87 -19.62 0.11
C ASP A 38 -28.44 -18.97 -1.22
N GLY A 39 -27.50 -19.61 -1.92
CA GLY A 39 -26.90 -19.13 -3.16
C GLY A 39 -27.82 -19.15 -4.39
N LYS A 40 -28.93 -19.90 -4.36
CA LYS A 40 -29.85 -19.98 -5.53
C LYS A 40 -30.89 -18.87 -5.56
N ALA A 41 -31.30 -18.35 -4.41
CA ALA A 41 -32.35 -17.34 -4.30
C ALA A 41 -31.87 -16.00 -3.69
N GLY A 42 -30.69 -15.99 -3.04
CA GLY A 42 -30.26 -14.85 -2.24
C GLY A 42 -31.05 -14.70 -0.93
N ASP A 43 -31.89 -15.68 -0.59
CA ASP A 43 -32.71 -15.69 0.61
C ASP A 43 -31.83 -15.78 1.86
N VAL A 44 -32.07 -14.85 2.78
CA VAL A 44 -31.39 -14.80 4.07
C VAL A 44 -32.17 -15.66 5.06
N TYR A 45 -31.55 -16.72 5.57
CA TYR A 45 -32.13 -17.63 6.56
C TYR A 45 -31.81 -17.21 7.99
N GLY A 46 -30.64 -16.61 8.20
CA GLY A 46 -30.15 -16.23 9.52
C GLY A 46 -29.50 -17.38 10.29
N ILE A 47 -28.78 -17.04 11.36
CA ILE A 47 -28.12 -17.96 12.28
C ILE A 47 -28.59 -17.62 13.70
N GLN A 48 -29.13 -18.59 14.43
CA GLN A 48 -29.75 -18.34 15.74
C GLN A 48 -28.73 -18.10 16.87
N ASP A 49 -27.57 -18.78 16.84
CA ASP A 49 -26.51 -18.65 17.85
C ASP A 49 -25.19 -18.32 17.15
N VAL A 50 -25.01 -17.04 16.82
CA VAL A 50 -23.86 -16.56 16.06
C VAL A 50 -22.56 -16.82 16.82
N ASP A 51 -22.52 -16.53 18.12
CA ASP A 51 -21.30 -16.62 18.92
C ASP A 51 -20.79 -18.06 18.99
N SER A 52 -21.69 -19.02 19.23
CA SER A 52 -21.36 -20.45 19.24
C SER A 52 -20.87 -20.92 17.87
N VAL A 53 -21.57 -20.55 16.79
CA VAL A 53 -21.19 -20.94 15.42
C VAL A 53 -19.84 -20.32 15.03
N GLN A 54 -19.57 -19.06 15.39
CA GLN A 54 -18.28 -18.42 15.16
C GLN A 54 -17.14 -19.14 15.88
N LEU A 55 -17.36 -19.59 17.12
CA LEU A 55 -16.38 -20.37 17.88
C LEU A 55 -16.11 -21.73 17.21
N GLN A 56 -17.17 -22.43 16.79
CA GLN A 56 -17.07 -23.70 16.07
C GLN A 56 -16.30 -23.56 14.75
N ILE A 57 -16.57 -22.52 13.96
CA ILE A 57 -15.83 -22.23 12.71
C ILE A 57 -14.35 -22.05 13.01
N LYS A 58 -14.01 -21.20 13.99
CA LYS A 58 -12.62 -20.90 14.36
C LYS A 58 -11.87 -22.17 14.78
N ASP A 59 -12.50 -23.01 15.60
CA ASP A 59 -11.91 -24.26 16.09
C ASP A 59 -11.68 -25.25 14.95
N ARG A 60 -12.69 -25.47 14.09
CA ARG A 60 -12.61 -26.38 12.94
C ARG A 60 -11.52 -25.98 11.95
N LEU A 61 -11.46 -24.70 11.56
CA LEU A 61 -10.44 -24.21 10.62
C LEU A 61 -9.02 -24.34 11.22
N LYS A 62 -8.85 -24.06 12.52
CA LYS A 62 -7.58 -24.19 13.23
C LYS A 62 -7.12 -25.65 13.32
N ASN A 63 -8.03 -26.56 13.69
CA ASN A 63 -7.65 -27.90 14.09
C ASN A 63 -7.64 -28.88 12.92
N ASN A 64 -8.45 -28.67 11.87
CA ASN A 64 -8.68 -29.68 10.83
C ASN A 64 -7.91 -29.41 9.52
N ILE A 65 -7.25 -28.26 9.36
CA ILE A 65 -6.54 -27.87 8.13
C ILE A 65 -5.02 -27.87 8.34
N SER A 66 -4.26 -28.41 7.39
CA SER A 66 -2.79 -28.37 7.35
C SER A 66 -2.28 -27.93 5.97
N PRO A 67 -1.21 -27.13 5.87
CA PRO A 67 -0.56 -26.39 6.95
C PRO A 67 -1.54 -25.48 7.69
N SER A 68 -1.14 -24.99 8.87
CA SER A 68 -2.04 -24.13 9.66
C SER A 68 -2.47 -22.90 8.86
N CYS A 69 -3.77 -22.59 8.92
CA CYS A 69 -4.38 -21.43 8.26
C CYS A 69 -4.56 -20.22 9.21
N LEU A 70 -3.99 -20.26 10.42
CA LEU A 70 -4.05 -19.14 11.36
C LEU A 70 -3.47 -17.86 10.73
N GLY A 71 -4.19 -16.75 10.86
CA GLY A 71 -3.85 -15.48 10.22
C GLY A 71 -4.31 -15.34 8.76
N LEU A 72 -4.89 -16.39 8.17
CA LEU A 72 -5.39 -16.39 6.78
C LEU A 72 -6.92 -16.37 6.69
N PHE A 73 -7.64 -16.19 7.80
CA PHE A 73 -9.08 -16.06 7.77
C PHE A 73 -9.64 -15.07 8.80
N ASP A 74 -10.80 -14.51 8.47
CA ASP A 74 -11.66 -13.74 9.36
C ASP A 74 -13.04 -14.38 9.44
N VAL A 75 -13.65 -14.30 10.62
CA VAL A 75 -15.05 -14.70 10.82
C VAL A 75 -15.77 -13.46 11.35
N ILE A 76 -16.67 -12.93 10.55
CA ILE A 76 -17.34 -11.63 10.77
C ILE A 76 -18.82 -11.89 10.93
N HIS A 77 -19.43 -11.30 11.95
CA HIS A 77 -20.88 -11.25 12.10
C HIS A 77 -21.43 -10.07 11.30
N GLU A 78 -22.41 -10.33 10.43
CA GLU A 78 -23.12 -9.32 9.65
C GLU A 78 -24.63 -9.48 9.85
N VAL A 79 -25.37 -8.38 9.94
CA VAL A 79 -26.85 -8.42 9.91
C VAL A 79 -27.32 -8.09 8.50
N LYS A 80 -28.05 -9.01 7.88
CA LYS A 80 -28.67 -8.83 6.55
C LYS A 80 -30.16 -9.10 6.63
N ASP A 81 -30.96 -8.19 6.09
CA ASP A 81 -32.42 -8.27 6.12
C ASP A 81 -32.99 -8.55 7.52
N GLY A 82 -32.39 -7.93 8.54
CA GLY A 82 -32.76 -8.11 9.95
C GLY A 82 -32.40 -9.47 10.56
N LYS A 83 -31.61 -10.29 9.85
CA LYS A 83 -31.18 -11.62 10.30
C LYS A 83 -29.67 -11.70 10.42
N ASP A 84 -29.20 -12.42 11.42
CA ASP A 84 -27.78 -12.61 11.67
C ASP A 84 -27.14 -13.58 10.67
N THR A 85 -26.03 -13.18 10.07
CA THR A 85 -25.27 -13.98 9.11
C THR A 85 -23.79 -13.97 9.48
N ILE A 86 -23.05 -14.97 9.02
CA ILE A 86 -21.59 -15.02 9.22
C ILE A 86 -20.90 -14.95 7.87
N LYS A 87 -19.94 -14.04 7.75
CA LYS A 87 -19.04 -13.92 6.62
C LYS A 87 -17.66 -14.42 7.02
N ILE A 88 -17.19 -15.46 6.35
CA ILE A 88 -15.85 -16.00 6.51
C ILE A 88 -15.00 -15.53 5.34
N ILE A 89 -14.00 -14.69 5.59
CA ILE A 89 -13.05 -14.26 4.56
C ILE A 89 -11.83 -15.17 4.66
N LEU A 90 -11.40 -15.75 3.54
CA LEU A 90 -10.22 -16.60 3.43
C LEU A 90 -9.23 -15.94 2.47
N ALA A 91 -8.01 -15.71 2.94
CA ALA A 91 -6.88 -15.30 2.11
C ALA A 91 -6.35 -16.47 1.27
N SER A 92 -5.64 -16.18 0.18
CA SER A 92 -4.80 -17.20 -0.45
C SER A 92 -3.64 -17.56 0.49
N GLY A 93 -3.36 -18.85 0.65
CA GLY A 93 -2.25 -19.29 1.47
C GLY A 93 -0.93 -19.33 0.71
N SER A 94 0.17 -19.06 1.40
CA SER A 94 1.54 -19.09 0.84
C SER A 94 2.17 -20.49 0.89
N GLU A 95 1.67 -21.40 1.72
CA GLU A 95 2.23 -22.74 1.96
C GLU A 95 1.48 -23.86 1.22
N LYS A 96 1.01 -23.59 0.00
CA LYS A 96 0.23 -24.55 -0.80
C LYS A 96 1.00 -25.87 -1.03
N PRO A 97 0.32 -27.02 -1.12
CA PRO A 97 -1.12 -27.19 -0.95
C PRO A 97 -1.53 -27.24 0.53
N TYR A 98 -2.66 -26.62 0.85
CA TYR A 98 -3.44 -26.83 2.06
C TYR A 98 -4.35 -28.04 1.87
N TYR A 99 -4.61 -28.77 2.94
CA TYR A 99 -5.37 -30.01 2.91
C TYR A 99 -6.07 -30.28 4.25
N LEU A 100 -7.09 -31.14 4.20
CA LEU A 100 -7.74 -31.67 5.40
C LEU A 100 -6.81 -32.64 6.13
N LYS A 101 -6.46 -32.36 7.38
CA LYS A 101 -5.52 -33.17 8.18
C LYS A 101 -5.86 -34.66 8.18
N LYS A 102 -7.15 -34.99 8.34
CA LYS A 102 -7.65 -36.37 8.40
C LYS A 102 -7.38 -37.21 7.14
N HIS A 103 -7.16 -36.57 5.99
CA HIS A 103 -6.92 -37.26 4.71
C HIS A 103 -5.49 -37.09 4.20
N GLY A 104 -4.66 -36.34 4.91
CA GLY A 104 -3.31 -35.99 4.47
C GLY A 104 -3.31 -35.21 3.15
N MET A 105 -2.12 -35.07 2.58
CA MET A 105 -1.92 -34.42 1.27
C MET A 105 -2.26 -35.41 0.15
N SER A 106 -3.55 -35.68 -0.04
CA SER A 106 -4.09 -36.61 -1.03
C SER A 106 -5.25 -35.97 -1.80
N GLU A 107 -5.74 -36.60 -2.86
CA GLU A 107 -6.92 -36.12 -3.61
C GLU A 107 -8.18 -36.00 -2.73
N LYS A 108 -8.26 -36.77 -1.63
CA LYS A 108 -9.35 -36.66 -0.64
C LYS A 108 -9.14 -35.51 0.37
N GLY A 109 -7.93 -34.98 0.45
CA GLY A 109 -7.56 -33.91 1.39
C GLY A 109 -7.36 -32.55 0.73
N CYS A 110 -6.89 -32.51 -0.52
CA CYS A 110 -6.55 -31.31 -1.26
C CYS A 110 -7.69 -30.92 -2.21
N PHE A 111 -8.21 -29.70 -2.05
CA PHE A 111 -9.28 -29.16 -2.90
C PHE A 111 -8.87 -27.82 -3.50
N ILE A 112 -9.40 -27.49 -4.68
CA ILE A 112 -9.21 -26.21 -5.36
C ILE A 112 -10.52 -25.71 -5.95
N ARG A 113 -10.66 -24.40 -6.11
CA ARG A 113 -11.80 -23.79 -6.82
C ARG A 113 -11.68 -23.96 -8.33
N VAL A 114 -12.73 -24.51 -8.96
CA VAL A 114 -12.93 -24.59 -10.40
C VAL A 114 -14.33 -24.05 -10.70
N GLY A 115 -14.41 -22.84 -11.27
CA GLY A 115 -15.69 -22.13 -11.31
C GLY A 115 -16.23 -21.92 -9.89
N SER A 116 -17.52 -22.11 -9.65
CA SER A 116 -18.12 -22.06 -8.31
C SER A 116 -17.97 -23.34 -7.49
N ALA A 117 -17.38 -24.41 -8.05
CA ALA A 117 -17.27 -25.70 -7.38
C ALA A 117 -15.91 -25.88 -6.69
N SER A 118 -15.92 -26.65 -5.60
CA SER A 118 -14.72 -27.12 -4.91
C SER A 118 -14.42 -28.56 -5.33
N GLU A 119 -13.38 -28.71 -6.14
CA GLU A 119 -13.00 -29.97 -6.76
C GLU A 119 -11.74 -30.57 -6.11
N PRO A 120 -11.64 -31.91 -6.01
CA PRO A 120 -10.40 -32.60 -5.65
C PRO A 120 -9.25 -32.20 -6.58
N MET A 121 -8.07 -31.96 -6.01
CA MET A 121 -6.86 -31.81 -6.83
C MET A 121 -6.38 -33.18 -7.29
N SER A 122 -5.93 -33.28 -8.55
CA SER A 122 -5.19 -34.45 -9.02
C SER A 122 -3.82 -34.55 -8.33
N ILE A 123 -3.27 -35.76 -8.23
CA ILE A 123 -1.91 -35.98 -7.69
C ILE A 123 -0.87 -35.06 -8.35
N LYS A 124 -0.91 -34.92 -9.68
CA LYS A 124 0.01 -34.03 -10.42
C LYS A 124 -0.09 -32.57 -9.95
N MET A 125 -1.32 -32.06 -9.75
CA MET A 125 -1.51 -30.70 -9.24
C MET A 125 -0.99 -30.52 -7.81
N ILE A 126 -1.18 -31.54 -6.97
CA ILE A 126 -0.66 -31.54 -5.59
C ILE A 126 0.87 -31.47 -5.61
N GLU A 127 1.52 -32.29 -6.42
CA GLU A 127 2.99 -32.30 -6.59
C GLU A 127 3.51 -30.97 -7.13
N ASP A 128 2.86 -30.43 -8.17
CA ASP A 128 3.22 -29.14 -8.77
C ASP A 128 3.12 -27.98 -7.74
N MET A 129 2.05 -27.94 -6.95
CA MET A 129 1.89 -26.95 -5.89
C MET A 129 2.93 -27.13 -4.78
N PHE A 130 3.18 -28.36 -4.36
CA PHE A 130 4.16 -28.65 -3.32
C PHE A 130 5.59 -28.30 -3.75
N ALA A 131 5.94 -28.52 -5.02
CA ALA A 131 7.21 -28.11 -5.59
C ALA A 131 7.41 -26.59 -5.57
N ARG A 132 6.33 -25.82 -5.81
CA ARG A 132 6.32 -24.34 -5.79
C ARG A 132 6.06 -23.73 -4.41
N ARG A 133 5.79 -24.56 -3.39
CA ARG A 133 5.55 -24.11 -2.02
C ARG A 133 6.65 -23.15 -1.59
N ILE A 134 6.28 -22.03 -0.98
CA ILE A 134 7.27 -21.11 -0.41
C ILE A 134 7.98 -21.86 0.73
N ARG A 135 9.20 -22.33 0.46
CA ARG A 135 10.03 -23.07 1.42
C ARG A 135 10.72 -22.13 2.42
N ASN A 136 11.05 -20.92 1.97
CA ASN A 136 11.79 -19.92 2.74
C ASN A 136 10.85 -18.87 3.33
N SER A 137 9.83 -19.29 4.08
CA SER A 137 9.06 -18.34 4.89
C SER A 137 9.82 -18.04 6.18
N ILE A 138 9.76 -16.81 6.67
CA ILE A 138 10.38 -16.43 7.94
C ILE A 138 9.83 -17.21 9.15
N GLY A 139 8.67 -17.86 9.00
CA GLY A 139 8.12 -18.79 10.00
C GLY A 139 8.85 -20.14 10.07
N ARG A 140 9.59 -20.50 9.02
CA ARG A 140 10.42 -21.73 8.96
C ARG A 140 11.90 -21.46 9.16
N MET A 141 12.34 -20.22 8.95
CA MET A 141 13.72 -19.82 9.21
C MET A 141 13.99 -19.79 10.71
N LYS A 142 15.03 -20.49 11.16
CA LYS A 142 15.49 -20.43 12.55
C LYS A 142 15.93 -19.01 12.90
N SER A 143 15.53 -18.53 14.07
CA SER A 143 15.96 -17.23 14.58
C SER A 143 17.48 -17.20 14.78
N PRO A 144 18.17 -16.09 14.43
CA PRO A 144 19.59 -15.89 14.72
C PRO A 144 19.92 -15.98 16.22
N ARG A 145 18.96 -15.68 17.11
CA ARG A 145 19.09 -15.79 18.57
C ARG A 145 17.95 -16.64 19.15
N GLN A 146 18.25 -17.49 20.11
CA GLN A 146 17.25 -18.36 20.76
C GLN A 146 16.86 -17.86 22.15
N GLU A 147 17.73 -17.09 22.81
CA GLU A 147 17.42 -16.39 24.05
C GLU A 147 16.62 -15.12 23.73
N LEU A 148 15.31 -15.29 23.55
CA LEU A 148 14.38 -14.21 23.21
C LEU A 148 13.45 -13.90 24.39
N ALA A 149 13.29 -12.61 24.69
CA ALA A 149 12.29 -12.09 25.63
C ALA A 149 11.13 -11.44 24.85
N PHE A 150 9.93 -11.44 25.45
CA PHE A 150 8.69 -10.99 24.81
C PHE A 150 7.82 -10.11 25.73
N GLU A 151 8.43 -9.40 26.67
CA GLU A 151 7.71 -8.59 27.65
C GLU A 151 6.90 -7.47 26.98
N GLN A 152 7.46 -6.82 25.95
CA GLN A 152 6.75 -5.79 25.21
C GLN A 152 5.53 -6.35 24.47
N LEU A 153 5.65 -7.57 23.91
CA LEU A 153 4.55 -8.24 23.24
C LEU A 153 3.45 -8.62 24.25
N LYS A 154 3.83 -9.16 25.42
CA LYS A 154 2.90 -9.49 26.51
C LYS A 154 2.11 -8.25 26.96
N ILE A 155 2.78 -7.11 27.13
CA ILE A 155 2.13 -5.82 27.48
C ILE A 155 1.07 -5.46 26.42
N TYR A 156 1.40 -5.53 25.13
CA TYR A 156 0.43 -5.21 24.07
C TYR A 156 -0.76 -6.17 24.03
N TYR A 157 -0.54 -7.47 24.25
CA TYR A 157 -1.66 -8.41 24.35
C TYR A 157 -2.55 -8.10 25.57
N GLN A 158 -1.96 -7.76 26.72
CA GLN A 158 -2.71 -7.36 27.91
C GLN A 158 -3.53 -6.08 27.69
N GLU A 159 -2.97 -5.07 27.00
CA GLU A 159 -3.71 -3.86 26.59
C GLU A 159 -4.92 -4.20 25.72
N ALA A 160 -4.79 -5.20 24.83
CA ALA A 160 -5.87 -5.74 24.00
C ALA A 160 -6.81 -6.71 24.76
N LYS A 161 -6.69 -6.82 26.09
CA LYS A 161 -7.48 -7.75 26.94
C LYS A 161 -7.28 -9.23 26.58
N LEU A 162 -6.14 -9.57 26.00
CA LEU A 162 -5.70 -10.92 25.70
C LEU A 162 -4.53 -11.31 26.62
N SER A 163 -4.34 -12.60 26.88
CA SER A 163 -3.22 -13.08 27.69
C SER A 163 -2.37 -14.09 26.92
N LEU A 164 -1.04 -13.93 27.01
CA LEU A 164 -0.09 -14.88 26.49
C LEU A 164 0.31 -15.84 27.63
N ASN A 165 -0.09 -17.10 27.50
CA ASN A 165 0.29 -18.17 28.42
C ASN A 165 1.64 -18.78 28.03
N ASP A 166 2.15 -19.75 28.79
CA ASP A 166 3.45 -20.38 28.52
C ASP A 166 3.55 -21.08 27.14
N LYS A 167 2.41 -21.38 26.52
CA LYS A 167 2.33 -21.99 25.17
C LYS A 167 2.16 -20.95 24.07
N PHE A 168 2.27 -19.65 24.37
CA PHE A 168 2.01 -18.59 23.40
C PHE A 168 2.87 -18.70 22.14
N ALA A 169 4.14 -19.07 22.28
CA ALA A 169 5.06 -19.19 21.16
C ALA A 169 4.59 -20.24 20.15
N ALA A 170 4.14 -21.40 20.64
CA ALA A 170 3.55 -22.44 19.78
C ALA A 170 2.20 -21.99 19.19
N ASN A 171 1.35 -21.36 20.01
CA ASN A 171 0.02 -20.91 19.59
C ASN A 171 0.05 -19.81 18.51
N LEU A 172 1.08 -18.96 18.53
CA LEU A 172 1.32 -17.89 17.55
C LEU A 172 2.24 -18.31 16.40
N GLU A 173 2.60 -19.60 16.33
CA GLU A 173 3.50 -20.15 15.29
C GLU A 173 4.86 -19.45 15.24
N LEU A 174 5.44 -19.17 16.42
CA LEU A 174 6.75 -18.55 16.61
C LEU A 174 7.88 -19.60 16.73
N MET A 175 7.57 -20.87 16.49
CA MET A 175 8.51 -21.98 16.59
C MET A 175 8.61 -22.72 15.25
N THR A 176 9.82 -23.16 14.93
CA THR A 176 10.11 -24.10 13.85
C THR A 176 9.61 -25.51 14.20
N GLU A 177 9.55 -26.41 13.22
CA GLU A 177 9.18 -27.82 13.42
C GLU A 177 10.13 -28.55 14.39
N GLU A 178 11.39 -28.08 14.48
CA GLU A 178 12.44 -28.59 15.37
C GLU A 178 12.34 -28.04 16.81
N GLY A 179 11.36 -27.18 17.10
CA GLY A 179 11.16 -26.60 18.42
C GLY A 179 12.06 -25.40 18.75
N ALA A 180 12.82 -24.88 17.78
CA ALA A 180 13.56 -23.63 17.94
C ALA A 180 12.69 -22.42 17.59
N TYR A 181 12.92 -21.25 18.19
CA TYR A 181 12.29 -19.99 17.78
C TYR A 181 12.60 -19.68 16.32
N ASN A 182 11.58 -19.26 15.57
CA ASN A 182 11.71 -18.86 14.17
C ASN A 182 11.97 -17.35 14.01
N TYR A 183 12.21 -16.90 12.78
CA TYR A 183 12.54 -15.50 12.50
C TYR A 183 11.36 -14.55 12.79
N VAL A 184 10.10 -15.01 12.75
CA VAL A 184 8.96 -14.19 13.22
C VAL A 184 9.06 -13.93 14.72
N ALA A 185 9.45 -14.93 15.51
CA ALA A 185 9.73 -14.77 16.93
C ALA A 185 10.83 -13.74 17.17
N TYR A 186 11.90 -13.78 16.36
CA TYR A 186 12.96 -12.78 16.40
C TYR A 186 12.43 -11.37 16.18
N LEU A 187 11.61 -11.15 15.16
CA LEU A 187 11.00 -9.85 14.87
C LEU A 187 10.11 -9.35 16.02
N LEU A 188 9.41 -10.24 16.70
CA LEU A 188 8.48 -9.90 17.79
C LEU A 188 9.15 -9.84 19.17
N ALA A 189 10.40 -10.24 19.29
CA ALA A 189 11.16 -10.21 20.54
C ALA A 189 11.46 -8.77 20.98
N ASP A 190 11.73 -8.60 22.28
CA ASP A 190 12.08 -7.31 22.89
C ASP A 190 13.35 -6.70 22.31
N GLN A 191 14.21 -7.53 21.70
CA GLN A 191 15.42 -7.13 20.99
C GLN A 191 15.59 -7.92 19.70
N ASN A 192 15.73 -7.21 18.59
CA ASN A 192 16.11 -7.76 17.28
C ASN A 192 17.13 -6.85 16.58
N GLY A 193 17.53 -7.22 15.36
CA GLY A 193 18.54 -6.48 14.58
C GLY A 193 17.96 -5.47 13.61
N ASN A 194 16.64 -5.36 13.50
CA ASN A 194 15.99 -4.55 12.47
C ASN A 194 15.88 -3.10 12.91
N SER A 195 16.28 -2.18 12.02
CA SER A 195 16.17 -0.73 12.22
C SER A 195 15.45 -0.06 11.06
N VAL A 196 14.20 0.33 11.30
CA VAL A 196 13.34 1.01 10.33
C VAL A 196 13.63 2.51 10.36
N GLN A 197 14.02 3.07 9.23
CA GLN A 197 14.36 4.48 9.11
C GLN A 197 13.17 5.32 8.64
N VAL A 198 12.94 6.45 9.31
CA VAL A 198 12.09 7.55 8.85
C VAL A 198 13.00 8.74 8.53
N ALA A 199 13.16 9.05 7.25
CA ALA A 199 14.02 10.12 6.75
C ALA A 199 13.19 11.26 6.15
N LYS A 200 13.66 12.50 6.31
CA LYS A 200 13.06 13.71 5.75
C LYS A 200 14.07 14.46 4.91
N TYR A 201 13.70 14.78 3.68
CA TYR A 201 14.54 15.51 2.74
C TYR A 201 13.99 16.92 2.48
N ALA A 202 14.88 17.85 2.15
CA ALA A 202 14.52 19.25 1.89
C ALA A 202 13.78 19.42 0.56
N GLY A 203 14.18 18.65 -0.44
CA GLY A 203 13.66 18.71 -1.80
C GLY A 203 12.76 17.54 -2.16
N ASN A 204 12.72 17.24 -3.45
CA ASN A 204 11.96 16.13 -4.03
C ASN A 204 12.86 14.91 -4.35
N ASP A 205 14.16 15.04 -4.10
CA ASP A 205 15.20 14.04 -4.26
C ASP A 205 15.77 13.61 -2.89
N ARG A 206 16.69 12.65 -2.92
CA ARG A 206 17.33 12.06 -1.74
C ARG A 206 18.72 12.66 -1.46
N ILE A 207 18.92 13.94 -1.77
CA ILE A 207 20.23 14.59 -1.65
C ILE A 207 20.36 15.27 -0.28
N ASP A 208 19.50 16.25 -0.02
CA ASP A 208 19.61 17.09 1.18
C ASP A 208 18.75 16.54 2.33
N LEU A 209 19.35 15.69 3.17
CA LEU A 209 18.70 15.12 4.36
C LEU A 209 18.55 16.18 5.46
N LEU A 210 17.31 16.45 5.88
CA LEU A 210 16.98 17.38 6.96
C LEU A 210 16.91 16.71 8.32
N ASP A 211 16.31 15.53 8.38
CA ASP A 211 16.11 14.77 9.61
C ASP A 211 16.09 13.27 9.30
N SER A 212 16.59 12.45 10.21
CA SER A 212 16.54 11.00 10.10
C SER A 212 16.44 10.41 11.48
N LYS A 213 15.44 9.57 11.70
CA LYS A 213 15.26 8.84 12.94
C LYS A 213 15.07 7.35 12.68
N GLU A 214 15.75 6.56 13.49
CA GLU A 214 15.67 5.11 13.47
C GLU A 214 14.68 4.60 14.53
N TYR A 215 13.88 3.62 14.13
CA TYR A 215 12.91 2.93 14.94
C TYR A 215 13.15 1.43 14.80
N GLY A 216 13.53 0.76 15.88
CA GLY A 216 13.97 -0.62 15.75
C GLY A 216 14.65 -1.14 16.99
N PHE A 217 15.42 -2.21 16.80
CA PHE A 217 16.12 -2.95 17.86
C PHE A 217 15.18 -3.40 18.99
N CYS A 218 13.91 -3.56 18.68
CA CYS A 218 12.85 -3.93 19.61
C CYS A 218 11.70 -4.60 18.86
N CYS A 219 10.69 -5.04 19.61
CA CYS A 219 9.49 -5.69 19.09
C CYS A 219 8.92 -4.95 17.87
N LEU A 220 8.71 -5.66 16.76
CA LEU A 220 8.23 -5.07 15.50
C LEU A 220 6.90 -4.32 15.65
N VAL A 221 6.03 -4.74 16.58
CA VAL A 221 4.78 -4.03 16.92
C VAL A 221 5.09 -2.64 17.49
N LYS A 222 6.09 -2.55 18.38
CA LYS A 222 6.55 -1.27 18.94
C LYS A 222 7.15 -0.39 17.86
N THR A 223 7.98 -0.95 16.99
CA THR A 223 8.51 -0.24 15.81
C THR A 223 7.39 0.34 14.97
N CYS A 224 6.36 -0.46 14.65
CA CYS A 224 5.19 0.01 13.89
C CYS A 224 4.47 1.16 14.60
N LYS A 225 4.16 1.03 15.89
CA LYS A 225 3.51 2.09 16.68
C LYS A 225 4.36 3.36 16.69
N SER A 226 5.67 3.27 16.93
CA SER A 226 6.56 4.44 16.96
C SER A 226 6.73 5.13 15.61
N VAL A 227 6.74 4.38 14.51
CA VAL A 227 6.73 4.95 13.15
C VAL A 227 5.43 5.69 12.89
N LEU A 228 4.29 5.09 13.24
CA LEU A 228 2.98 5.73 13.13
C LEU A 228 2.91 7.01 13.97
N ASP A 229 3.35 6.98 15.23
CA ASP A 229 3.37 8.15 16.11
C ASP A 229 4.20 9.29 15.52
N ARG A 230 5.35 8.98 14.88
CA ARG A 230 6.15 9.97 14.19
C ARG A 230 5.46 10.55 12.97
N LEU A 231 4.90 9.69 12.12
CA LEU A 231 4.27 10.11 10.88
C LEU A 231 2.98 10.87 11.15
N GLU A 232 2.12 10.37 12.02
CA GLU A 232 0.83 11.00 12.36
C GLU A 232 1.03 12.24 13.26
N GLY A 233 1.92 12.17 14.25
CA GLY A 233 2.12 13.22 15.24
C GLY A 233 3.03 14.37 14.79
N VAL A 234 3.96 14.13 13.87
CA VAL A 234 4.97 15.12 13.46
C VAL A 234 4.91 15.43 11.97
N GLU A 235 4.97 14.42 11.10
CA GLU A 235 5.15 14.66 9.67
C GLU A 235 3.84 14.99 8.93
N ASN A 236 2.73 14.36 9.31
CA ASN A 236 1.40 14.59 8.73
C ASN A 236 0.78 15.88 9.27
N ARG A 237 1.46 17.00 9.00
CA ARG A 237 1.09 18.33 9.51
C ARG A 237 -0.36 18.66 9.14
N VAL A 238 -1.11 19.11 10.13
CA VAL A 238 -2.47 19.63 9.94
C VAL A 238 -2.42 21.14 9.80
N VAL A 239 -2.69 21.63 8.60
CA VAL A 239 -2.82 23.06 8.34
C VAL A 239 -4.17 23.51 8.86
N ASN A 240 -4.17 24.53 9.72
CA ASN A 240 -5.38 25.05 10.37
C ASN A 240 -5.60 26.51 9.98
N LYS A 241 -6.84 26.84 9.60
CA LYS A 241 -7.29 28.23 9.41
C LYS A 241 -8.54 28.46 10.25
N ILE A 242 -8.48 29.45 11.14
CA ILE A 242 -9.62 29.89 11.94
C ILE A 242 -10.35 30.97 11.15
N THR A 243 -11.63 30.75 10.88
CA THR A 243 -12.55 31.73 10.29
C THR A 243 -13.61 32.13 11.31
N PRO A 244 -14.33 33.26 11.14
CA PRO A 244 -15.30 33.73 12.13
C PRO A 244 -16.39 32.72 12.54
N GLY A 245 -16.71 31.74 11.69
CA GLY A 245 -17.75 30.74 11.96
C GLY A 245 -17.28 29.28 12.02
N LYS A 246 -16.01 28.97 11.67
CA LYS A 246 -15.50 27.58 11.69
C LYS A 246 -13.98 27.50 11.64
N ARG A 247 -13.44 26.41 12.20
CA ARG A 247 -12.05 25.98 11.98
C ARG A 247 -11.99 25.06 10.75
N ILE A 248 -11.13 25.38 9.80
CA ILE A 248 -10.82 24.52 8.65
C ILE A 248 -9.48 23.85 8.91
N SER A 249 -9.48 22.52 8.94
CA SER A 249 -8.29 21.70 9.16
C SER A 249 -8.03 20.81 7.95
N ARG A 250 -6.80 20.79 7.44
CA ARG A 250 -6.37 19.94 6.32
C ARG A 250 -5.04 19.26 6.63
N PRO A 251 -5.02 17.93 6.84
CA PRO A 251 -3.77 17.18 6.98
C PRO A 251 -3.05 17.11 5.63
N TYR A 252 -1.74 16.95 5.65
CA TYR A 252 -0.93 16.72 4.45
C TYR A 252 -1.33 15.44 3.73
N TRP A 253 -1.57 14.36 4.47
CA TRP A 253 -1.96 13.05 3.93
C TRP A 253 -3.23 12.56 4.62
N ASN A 254 -4.06 11.83 3.87
CA ASN A 254 -5.23 11.16 4.43
C ASN A 254 -4.79 10.21 5.58
N PRO A 255 -5.23 10.43 6.84
CA PRO A 255 -4.72 9.67 7.98
C PRO A 255 -5.01 8.17 7.90
N VAL A 256 -6.18 7.80 7.38
CA VAL A 256 -6.59 6.39 7.24
C VAL A 256 -5.69 5.67 6.24
N ALA A 257 -5.47 6.27 5.07
CA ALA A 257 -4.61 5.68 4.05
C ALA A 257 -3.12 5.68 4.47
N LEU A 258 -2.66 6.71 5.19
CA LEU A 258 -1.31 6.77 5.76
C LEU A 258 -1.06 5.60 6.72
N ARG A 259 -1.94 5.44 7.71
CA ARG A 259 -1.87 4.36 8.70
C ARG A 259 -1.87 2.99 8.03
N GLU A 260 -2.81 2.77 7.12
CA GLU A 260 -2.95 1.50 6.39
C GLU A 260 -1.71 1.17 5.56
N ALA A 261 -1.12 2.16 4.87
CA ALA A 261 0.07 1.95 4.04
C ALA A 261 1.31 1.62 4.88
N VAL A 262 1.47 2.26 6.04
CA VAL A 262 2.58 1.98 6.97
C VAL A 262 2.47 0.57 7.53
N ILE A 263 1.28 0.17 7.99
CA ILE A 263 1.04 -1.15 8.56
C ILE A 263 1.22 -2.24 7.48
N ASN A 264 0.69 -2.01 6.27
CA ASN A 264 0.88 -2.95 5.15
C ASN A 264 2.35 -3.10 4.78
N ALA A 265 3.10 -2.00 4.75
CA ALA A 265 4.53 -2.03 4.48
C ALA A 265 5.33 -2.76 5.57
N ILE A 266 4.86 -2.83 6.82
CA ILE A 266 5.52 -3.60 7.89
C ILE A 266 5.11 -5.08 7.84
N ILE A 267 3.83 -5.40 7.71
CA ILE A 267 3.36 -6.80 7.75
C ILE A 267 3.78 -7.59 6.52
N HIS A 268 3.68 -6.96 5.33
CA HIS A 268 3.89 -7.62 4.05
C HIS A 268 5.31 -7.46 3.50
N ASN A 269 6.24 -6.86 4.25
CA ASN A 269 7.64 -6.77 3.83
C ASN A 269 8.30 -8.16 3.79
N ASP A 270 9.17 -8.34 2.80
CA ASP A 270 10.03 -9.52 2.72
C ASP A 270 11.24 -9.39 3.66
N TYR A 271 11.12 -9.98 4.85
CA TYR A 271 12.19 -10.01 5.86
C TYR A 271 13.18 -11.18 5.69
N SER A 272 13.00 -12.04 4.67
CA SER A 272 13.89 -13.21 4.48
C SER A 272 15.35 -12.82 4.21
N SER A 273 15.56 -11.61 3.71
CA SER A 273 16.87 -11.02 3.44
C SER A 273 17.22 -9.88 4.42
N GLU A 274 16.56 -9.84 5.58
CA GLU A 274 16.79 -8.83 6.65
C GLU A 274 16.56 -7.37 6.23
N LEU A 275 15.97 -7.14 5.05
CA LEU A 275 15.57 -5.82 4.60
C LEU A 275 14.33 -5.35 5.35
N VAL A 276 14.27 -4.06 5.62
CA VAL A 276 13.15 -3.40 6.33
C VAL A 276 12.51 -2.34 5.43
N PRO A 277 11.22 -2.01 5.65
CA PRO A 277 10.60 -0.92 4.92
C PRO A 277 11.26 0.42 5.26
N LYS A 278 11.34 1.31 4.26
CA LYS A 278 11.85 2.68 4.39
C LYS A 278 10.71 3.68 4.27
N PHE A 279 10.74 4.70 5.11
CA PHE A 279 9.75 5.77 5.16
C PHE A 279 10.44 7.11 4.88
N GLU A 280 10.09 7.76 3.78
CA GLU A 280 10.80 8.94 3.29
C GLU A 280 9.82 10.10 3.06
N VAL A 281 10.01 11.21 3.77
CA VAL A 281 9.22 12.43 3.62
C VAL A 281 10.00 13.42 2.75
N PHE A 282 9.40 13.81 1.64
CA PHE A 282 9.93 14.83 0.72
C PHE A 282 9.12 16.12 0.86
N SER A 283 9.59 17.17 0.20
CA SER A 283 8.88 18.45 0.21
C SER A 283 7.47 18.34 -0.37
N ASP A 284 7.22 17.44 -1.32
CA ASP A 284 5.98 17.31 -2.07
C ASP A 284 5.16 16.03 -1.78
N ARG A 285 5.76 15.02 -1.16
CA ARG A 285 5.14 13.70 -0.97
C ARG A 285 5.76 12.91 0.18
N PHE A 286 5.07 11.85 0.58
CA PHE A 286 5.59 10.79 1.43
C PHE A 286 5.76 9.51 0.62
N GLU A 287 6.92 8.87 0.70
CA GLU A 287 7.20 7.59 0.05
C GLU A 287 7.41 6.48 1.07
N ILE A 288 6.87 5.31 0.77
CA ILE A 288 7.14 4.06 1.49
C ILE A 288 7.75 3.08 0.50
N THR A 289 8.92 2.52 0.81
CA THR A 289 9.53 1.45 0.02
C THR A 289 9.63 0.19 0.86
N SER A 290 8.89 -0.86 0.50
CA SER A 290 8.94 -2.19 1.14
C SER A 290 9.67 -3.19 0.24
N ALA A 291 10.44 -4.10 0.84
CA ALA A 291 11.11 -5.19 0.15
C ALA A 291 10.11 -6.26 -0.32
N GLY A 292 10.43 -6.90 -1.44
CA GLY A 292 9.61 -7.91 -2.08
C GLY A 292 8.92 -7.38 -3.34
N ALA A 293 8.53 -8.29 -4.22
CA ALA A 293 7.98 -7.97 -5.54
C ALA A 293 6.53 -8.44 -5.70
N ILE A 294 5.81 -7.78 -6.60
CA ILE A 294 4.57 -8.27 -7.18
C ILE A 294 4.79 -8.22 -8.69
N HIS A 295 4.66 -9.36 -9.37
CA HIS A 295 4.93 -9.43 -10.80
C HIS A 295 3.86 -8.68 -11.58
N THR A 296 4.26 -8.06 -12.70
CA THR A 296 3.33 -7.35 -13.59
C THR A 296 2.29 -8.32 -14.15
N GLY A 297 1.03 -7.86 -14.22
CA GLY A 297 -0.08 -8.64 -14.75
C GLY A 297 -1.16 -8.87 -13.70
N GLN A 298 -1.71 -10.08 -13.66
CA GLN A 298 -2.84 -10.41 -12.81
C GLN A 298 -2.56 -10.18 -11.31
N GLU A 299 -1.34 -10.44 -10.84
CA GLU A 299 -0.97 -10.23 -9.42
C GLU A 299 -1.12 -8.77 -8.96
N GLN A 300 -0.91 -7.79 -9.86
CA GLN A 300 -1.14 -6.37 -9.55
C GLN A 300 -2.62 -6.02 -9.49
N GLU A 301 -3.42 -6.59 -10.40
CA GLU A 301 -4.88 -6.40 -10.34
C GLU A 301 -5.45 -7.02 -9.06
N ASP A 302 -4.94 -8.19 -8.67
CA ASP A 302 -5.32 -8.85 -7.43
C ASP A 302 -4.94 -8.01 -6.20
N PHE A 303 -3.74 -7.41 -6.21
CA PHE A 303 -3.29 -6.47 -5.19
C PHE A 303 -4.25 -5.27 -5.07
N PHE A 304 -4.60 -4.62 -6.18
CA PHE A 304 -5.50 -3.47 -6.17
C PHE A 304 -6.96 -3.82 -5.89
N ALA A 305 -7.39 -5.04 -6.18
CA ALA A 305 -8.71 -5.54 -5.83
C ALA A 305 -8.85 -5.86 -4.32
N GLY A 306 -7.76 -5.72 -3.56
CA GLY A 306 -7.75 -5.99 -2.13
C GLY A 306 -7.73 -7.48 -1.81
N TYR A 307 -7.19 -8.31 -2.71
CA TYR A 307 -7.06 -9.73 -2.43
C TYR A 307 -5.90 -9.95 -1.47
N SER A 308 -6.21 -10.51 -0.30
CA SER A 308 -5.23 -10.70 0.75
C SER A 308 -4.44 -11.98 0.48
N ASN A 309 -3.13 -11.83 0.35
CA ASN A 309 -2.16 -12.92 0.38
C ASN A 309 -1.03 -12.52 1.35
N PRO A 310 -1.26 -12.66 2.67
CA PRO A 310 -0.25 -12.32 3.67
C PRO A 310 1.00 -13.16 3.47
N ARG A 311 2.14 -12.51 3.22
CA ARG A 311 3.45 -13.19 3.15
C ARG A 311 3.78 -13.87 4.49
N ASN A 312 3.43 -13.20 5.58
CA ASN A 312 3.77 -13.60 6.94
C ASN A 312 2.49 -13.76 7.78
N LYS A 313 1.86 -14.94 7.72
CA LYS A 313 0.58 -15.21 8.42
C LYS A 313 0.66 -15.02 9.95
N ALA A 314 1.80 -15.32 10.57
CA ALA A 314 2.01 -15.12 12.00
C ALA A 314 2.07 -13.61 12.38
N LEU A 315 2.73 -12.78 11.56
CA LEU A 315 2.69 -11.33 11.74
C LEU A 315 1.28 -10.78 11.54
N MET A 316 0.59 -11.21 10.47
CA MET A 316 -0.81 -10.83 10.24
C MET A 316 -1.68 -11.19 11.45
N ARG A 317 -1.49 -12.39 12.02
CA ARG A 317 -2.21 -12.85 13.20
C ARG A 317 -1.97 -11.94 14.41
N VAL A 318 -0.70 -11.64 14.72
CA VAL A 318 -0.34 -10.79 15.86
C VAL A 318 -0.88 -9.38 15.70
N PHE A 319 -0.71 -8.76 14.53
CA PHE A 319 -1.19 -7.40 14.30
C PHE A 319 -2.72 -7.30 14.34
N LYS A 320 -3.42 -8.36 13.93
CA LYS A 320 -4.87 -8.46 14.07
C LYS A 320 -5.31 -8.65 15.53
N ASP A 321 -4.66 -9.54 16.28
CA ASP A 321 -4.95 -9.73 17.71
C ASP A 321 -4.80 -8.43 18.51
N LEU A 322 -3.90 -7.54 18.06
CA LEU A 322 -3.63 -6.23 18.65
C LEU A 322 -4.45 -5.09 18.02
N GLU A 323 -5.47 -5.39 17.22
CA GLU A 323 -6.37 -4.42 16.58
C GLU A 323 -5.65 -3.35 15.73
N LEU A 324 -4.44 -3.65 15.24
CA LEU A 324 -3.72 -2.78 14.32
C LEU A 324 -4.20 -2.93 12.87
N VAL A 325 -4.79 -4.08 12.54
CA VAL A 325 -5.44 -4.36 11.26
C VAL A 325 -6.87 -4.80 11.51
N GLU A 326 -7.79 -4.38 10.64
CA GLU A 326 -9.20 -4.81 10.69
C GLU A 326 -9.37 -6.19 10.02
N TYR A 327 -10.03 -6.22 8.85
CA TYR A 327 -10.33 -7.45 8.11
C TYR A 327 -9.40 -7.61 6.90
N LEU A 328 -9.04 -8.85 6.58
CA LEU A 328 -8.32 -9.24 5.38
C LEU A 328 -8.97 -8.62 4.13
N GLY A 329 -8.15 -7.93 3.35
CA GLY A 329 -8.55 -7.33 2.07
C GLY A 329 -9.26 -5.98 2.16
N SER A 330 -9.50 -5.45 3.37
CA SER A 330 -10.10 -4.12 3.56
C SER A 330 -9.12 -2.96 3.36
N GLY A 331 -7.81 -3.22 3.49
CA GLY A 331 -6.78 -2.17 3.52
C GLY A 331 -6.55 -1.44 2.21
N MET A 332 -6.30 -2.18 1.14
CA MET A 332 -6.07 -1.59 -0.19
C MET A 332 -7.25 -0.74 -0.69
N PRO A 333 -8.52 -1.16 -0.55
CA PRO A 333 -9.67 -0.30 -0.83
C PRO A 333 -9.68 1.03 -0.06
N ARG A 334 -9.26 1.06 1.22
CA ARG A 334 -9.16 2.30 2.00
C ARG A 334 -8.11 3.26 1.43
N ILE A 335 -6.95 2.73 1.02
CA ILE A 335 -5.91 3.55 0.38
C ILE A 335 -6.41 4.07 -0.97
N LEU A 336 -7.03 3.22 -1.79
CA LEU A 336 -7.51 3.56 -3.13
C LEU A 336 -8.67 4.58 -3.13
N LYS A 337 -9.38 4.73 -2.00
CA LYS A 337 -10.36 5.80 -1.81
C LYS A 337 -9.72 7.19 -1.74
N ALA A 338 -8.47 7.28 -1.27
CA ALA A 338 -7.73 8.52 -1.10
C ALA A 338 -6.67 8.77 -2.17
N TYR A 339 -6.05 7.71 -2.70
CA TYR A 339 -4.94 7.79 -3.65
C TYR A 339 -5.15 6.85 -4.83
N PRO A 340 -4.81 7.28 -6.06
CA PRO A 340 -5.00 6.44 -7.25
C PRO A 340 -4.00 5.27 -7.27
N ARG A 341 -4.29 4.26 -8.12
CA ARG A 341 -3.36 3.13 -8.39
C ARG A 341 -1.96 3.59 -8.80
N THR A 342 -1.86 4.74 -9.47
CA THR A 342 -0.58 5.36 -9.89
C THR A 342 0.29 5.84 -8.73
N ALA A 343 -0.21 5.82 -7.49
CA ALA A 343 0.60 6.02 -6.30
C ALA A 343 1.57 4.85 -6.05
N TYR A 344 1.37 3.71 -6.71
CA TYR A 344 2.21 2.52 -6.55
C TYR A 344 3.16 2.34 -7.73
N THR A 345 4.40 2.03 -7.41
CA THR A 345 5.45 1.61 -8.35
C THR A 345 5.89 0.21 -7.97
N PHE A 346 5.79 -0.72 -8.91
CA PHE A 346 6.23 -2.11 -8.72
C PHE A 346 7.57 -2.33 -9.40
N SER A 347 8.45 -3.03 -8.69
CA SER A 347 9.76 -3.47 -9.17
C SER A 347 9.90 -4.97 -8.90
N SER A 348 10.90 -5.60 -9.51
CA SER A 348 11.25 -7.00 -9.26
C SER A 348 11.81 -7.25 -7.86
N HIS A 349 12.07 -6.21 -7.06
CA HIS A 349 12.66 -6.33 -5.72
C HIS A 349 11.92 -5.51 -4.64
N PHE A 350 11.09 -4.56 -5.04
CA PHE A 350 10.41 -3.68 -4.09
C PHE A 350 9.04 -3.23 -4.59
N ILE A 351 8.22 -2.80 -3.66
CA ILE A 351 7.01 -2.02 -3.91
C ILE A 351 7.23 -0.64 -3.30
N ARG A 352 6.97 0.40 -4.08
CA ARG A 352 7.00 1.78 -3.59
C ARG A 352 5.63 2.40 -3.67
N THR A 353 5.19 3.03 -2.59
CA THR A 353 3.96 3.81 -2.51
C THR A 353 4.31 5.27 -2.29
N ALA A 354 3.71 6.19 -3.05
CA ALA A 354 3.96 7.63 -2.95
C ALA A 354 2.65 8.40 -2.76
N PHE A 355 2.52 9.07 -1.61
CA PHE A 355 1.38 9.92 -1.27
C PHE A 355 1.74 11.39 -1.44
N PRO A 356 1.21 12.09 -2.46
CA PRO A 356 1.44 13.52 -2.60
C PRO A 356 0.76 14.27 -1.45
N ILE A 357 1.36 15.39 -1.03
CA ILE A 357 0.73 16.30 -0.08
C ILE A 357 -0.58 16.83 -0.68
N SER A 358 -1.65 16.85 0.13
CA SER A 358 -2.97 17.36 -0.24
C SER A 358 -2.87 18.76 -0.86
N LYS A 359 -3.50 18.92 -2.02
CA LYS A 359 -3.61 20.20 -2.72
C LYS A 359 -4.35 21.23 -1.86
N GLU A 360 -5.37 20.77 -1.12
CA GLU A 360 -6.16 21.57 -0.19
C GLU A 360 -5.31 22.03 1.00
N ALA A 361 -4.47 21.15 1.56
CA ALA A 361 -3.55 21.52 2.64
C ALA A 361 -2.50 22.53 2.16
N ARG A 362 -1.90 22.31 0.98
CA ARG A 362 -0.95 23.25 0.34
C ARG A 362 -1.58 24.61 0.07
N ALA A 363 -2.81 24.65 -0.44
CA ALA A 363 -3.53 25.90 -0.70
C ALA A 363 -3.80 26.65 0.62
N LEU A 364 -4.28 25.93 1.64
CA LEU A 364 -4.53 26.51 2.96
C LEU A 364 -3.25 27.04 3.63
N GLU A 365 -2.12 26.36 3.43
CA GLU A 365 -0.84 26.78 4.00
C GLU A 365 -0.38 28.12 3.42
N LYS A 366 -0.52 28.31 2.11
CA LYS A 366 -0.24 29.60 1.45
C LYS A 366 -1.14 30.72 1.96
N GLU A 367 -2.45 30.43 2.13
CA GLU A 367 -3.40 31.41 2.68
C GLU A 367 -3.04 31.82 4.12
N VAL A 368 -2.59 30.89 4.96
CA VAL A 368 -2.23 31.14 6.36
C VAL A 368 -0.88 31.83 6.50
N ALA A 369 0.08 31.51 5.64
CA ALA A 369 1.43 32.10 5.64
C ALA A 369 1.44 33.59 5.24
N GLY A 370 0.29 34.19 4.93
CA GLY A 370 0.21 35.58 4.51
C GLY A 370 0.86 35.82 3.14
N GLU A 371 1.10 34.75 2.37
CA GLU A 371 1.33 34.85 0.93
C GLU A 371 0.01 35.32 0.32
N GLN A 372 -0.26 36.63 0.39
CA GLN A 372 -1.34 37.23 -0.35
C GLN A 372 -1.15 36.82 -1.81
N ALA A 373 -2.12 36.06 -2.31
CA ALA A 373 -2.62 36.28 -3.64
C ALA A 373 -2.86 37.79 -3.76
N THR A 374 -1.89 38.49 -4.33
CA THR A 374 -2.09 39.82 -4.90
C THR A 374 -3.09 39.66 -6.03
N GLY A 375 -4.36 39.55 -5.66
CA GLY A 375 -5.49 39.67 -6.55
C GLY A 375 -5.62 41.12 -6.99
N LYS A 376 -4.71 41.58 -7.85
CA LYS A 376 -5.17 42.35 -9.00
C LYS A 376 -5.61 41.31 -10.02
N THR A 377 -6.93 41.24 -10.18
CA THR A 377 -7.62 40.74 -11.36
C THR A 377 -6.80 40.96 -12.62
N THR A 378 -6.13 39.91 -13.10
CA THR A 378 -6.03 39.51 -14.51
C THR A 378 -5.22 38.21 -14.60
N GLY A 379 -5.94 37.10 -14.76
CA GLY A 379 -5.49 35.90 -15.47
C GLY A 379 -4.47 35.00 -14.76
N LYS A 380 -4.69 33.68 -14.92
CA LYS A 380 -3.71 32.58 -15.00
C LYS A 380 -3.90 31.47 -13.94
N GLY A 381 -4.03 30.18 -14.26
CA GLY A 381 -3.76 29.53 -15.54
C GLY A 381 -2.33 29.80 -16.04
N SER A 382 -1.27 29.52 -15.26
CA SER A 382 0.12 29.89 -15.66
C SER A 382 1.29 29.11 -15.11
N ARG A 383 1.17 27.83 -14.78
CA ARG A 383 2.39 27.02 -14.72
C ARG A 383 2.46 26.06 -15.90
N GLU A 384 1.45 25.23 -16.09
CA GLU A 384 1.37 24.40 -17.30
C GLU A 384 1.10 25.20 -18.58
N THR A 385 0.41 26.34 -18.49
CA THR A 385 0.25 27.25 -19.62
C THR A 385 1.47 28.13 -19.85
N VAL A 386 2.31 28.45 -18.84
CA VAL A 386 3.47 29.34 -19.07
C VAL A 386 4.61 28.61 -19.74
N GLU A 387 4.89 27.35 -19.41
CA GLU A 387 5.87 26.57 -20.17
C GLU A 387 5.41 26.40 -21.63
N LYS A 388 4.15 26.02 -21.86
CA LYS A 388 3.58 25.90 -23.22
C LYS A 388 3.40 27.23 -23.97
N THR A 389 3.26 28.38 -23.28
CA THR A 389 3.15 29.70 -23.92
C THR A 389 4.53 30.33 -24.18
N VAL A 390 5.52 30.08 -23.32
CA VAL A 390 6.90 30.50 -23.53
C VAL A 390 7.52 29.76 -24.72
N GLU A 391 7.27 28.44 -24.85
CA GLU A 391 7.67 27.66 -26.03
C GLU A 391 7.06 28.21 -27.33
N LYS A 392 5.74 28.43 -27.37
CA LYS A 392 5.06 29.03 -28.55
C LYS A 392 5.52 30.45 -28.87
N THR A 393 5.89 31.25 -27.86
CA THR A 393 6.36 32.62 -28.06
C THR A 393 7.79 32.64 -28.62
N VAL A 394 8.65 31.75 -28.14
CA VAL A 394 10.01 31.57 -28.65
C VAL A 394 9.97 31.05 -30.10
N GLU A 395 9.11 30.08 -30.41
CA GLU A 395 8.90 29.58 -31.77
C GLU A 395 8.40 30.68 -32.72
N LYS A 396 7.45 31.52 -32.28
CA LYS A 396 6.98 32.66 -33.08
C LYS A 396 8.08 33.68 -33.36
N ILE A 397 8.93 33.97 -32.37
CA ILE A 397 10.08 34.87 -32.55
C ILE A 397 11.08 34.26 -33.55
N LEU A 398 11.39 32.97 -33.44
CA LEU A 398 12.31 32.30 -34.36
C LEU A 398 11.76 32.25 -35.79
N ALA A 399 10.46 31.98 -35.95
CA ALA A 399 9.80 32.01 -37.26
C ALA A 399 9.85 33.41 -37.92
N LEU A 400 9.63 34.48 -37.13
CA LEU A 400 9.73 35.86 -37.62
C LEU A 400 11.17 36.25 -37.98
N LEU A 401 12.16 35.79 -37.21
CA LEU A 401 13.58 36.00 -37.51
C LEU A 401 14.02 35.23 -38.76
N HIS A 402 13.47 34.04 -38.99
CA HIS A 402 13.71 33.26 -40.20
C HIS A 402 13.05 33.89 -41.44
N ALA A 403 11.82 34.40 -41.30
CA ALA A 403 11.09 35.04 -42.40
C ALA A 403 11.65 36.42 -42.77
N ASN A 404 12.12 37.19 -41.80
CA ASN A 404 12.76 38.49 -42.04
C ASN A 404 13.98 38.68 -41.11
N PRO A 405 15.19 38.30 -41.56
CA PRO A 405 16.44 38.48 -40.82
C PRO A 405 16.70 39.92 -40.36
N ARG A 406 16.13 40.94 -41.02
CA ARG A 406 16.32 42.36 -40.68
C ARG A 406 15.25 42.94 -39.77
N ILE A 407 14.30 42.13 -39.31
CA ILE A 407 13.21 42.59 -38.46
C ILE A 407 13.72 43.32 -37.21
N THR A 408 13.16 44.49 -36.96
CA THR A 408 13.53 45.33 -35.83
C THR A 408 12.85 44.85 -34.55
N GLN A 409 13.43 45.20 -33.39
CA GLN A 409 12.80 44.89 -32.10
C GLN A 409 11.41 45.53 -31.95
N LYS A 410 11.16 46.66 -32.63
CA LYS A 410 9.87 47.35 -32.61
C LYS A 410 8.82 46.56 -33.41
N GLU A 411 9.19 46.04 -34.58
CA GLU A 411 8.32 45.20 -35.40
C GLU A 411 8.05 43.85 -34.72
N LEU A 412 9.08 43.22 -34.13
CA LEU A 412 8.91 42.01 -33.32
C LEU A 412 7.93 42.23 -32.17
N ALA A 413 7.98 43.37 -31.48
CA ALA A 413 7.04 43.70 -30.41
C ALA A 413 5.59 43.83 -30.93
N SER A 414 5.41 44.45 -32.10
CA SER A 414 4.10 44.60 -32.75
C SER A 414 3.50 43.25 -33.17
N GLU A 415 4.30 42.40 -33.81
CA GLU A 415 3.86 41.10 -34.36
C GLU A 415 3.64 40.02 -33.29
N THR A 416 4.39 40.09 -32.19
CA THR A 416 4.28 39.12 -31.08
C THR A 416 3.35 39.57 -29.96
N GLY A 417 2.96 40.85 -29.93
CA GLY A 417 2.20 41.44 -28.84
C GLY A 417 2.99 41.59 -27.53
N LEU A 418 4.32 41.42 -27.58
CA LEU A 418 5.20 41.55 -26.42
C LEU A 418 5.66 42.99 -26.20
N SER A 419 5.94 43.33 -24.93
CA SER A 419 6.61 44.60 -24.63
C SER A 419 8.03 44.62 -25.20
N ARG A 420 8.56 45.81 -25.49
CA ARG A 420 9.94 45.98 -25.97
C ARG A 420 10.97 45.32 -25.04
N ARG A 421 10.78 45.40 -23.73
CA ARG A 421 11.63 44.70 -22.73
C ARG A 421 11.50 43.18 -22.81
N GLY A 422 10.30 42.67 -23.11
CA GLY A 422 10.06 41.24 -23.33
C GLY A 422 10.80 40.72 -24.57
N ILE A 423 10.78 41.46 -25.69
CA ILE A 423 11.57 41.12 -26.88
C ILE A 423 13.07 41.13 -26.59
N GLU A 424 13.55 42.16 -25.89
CA GLU A 424 14.96 42.27 -25.54
C GLU A 424 15.45 41.10 -24.68
N TRP A 425 14.65 40.69 -23.69
CA TRP A 425 14.94 39.54 -22.85
C TRP A 425 14.99 38.24 -23.66
N ASN A 426 13.98 37.98 -24.51
CA ASN A 426 13.93 36.77 -25.33
C ASN A 426 15.11 36.68 -26.32
N LEU A 427 15.48 37.79 -26.98
CA LEU A 427 16.64 37.81 -27.88
C LEU A 427 17.95 37.56 -27.13
N ARG A 428 18.08 38.07 -25.90
CA ARG A 428 19.25 37.82 -25.04
C ARG A 428 19.37 36.35 -24.66
N VAL A 429 18.25 35.73 -24.27
CA VAL A 429 18.19 34.30 -23.91
C VAL A 429 18.51 33.43 -25.12
N LEU A 430 17.91 33.71 -26.29
CA LEU A 430 18.17 32.95 -27.51
C LEU A 430 19.61 33.08 -28.01
N LYS A 431 20.21 34.26 -27.88
CA LYS A 431 21.63 34.47 -28.18
C LYS A 431 22.53 33.73 -27.19
N GLY A 432 22.20 33.75 -25.90
CA GLY A 432 22.94 33.02 -24.85
C GLY A 432 22.85 31.49 -25.01
N ALA A 433 21.71 30.99 -25.45
CA ALA A 433 21.49 29.57 -25.77
C ALA A 433 22.06 29.15 -27.14
N GLY A 434 22.68 30.07 -27.90
CA GLY A 434 23.28 29.79 -29.20
C GLY A 434 22.28 29.49 -30.33
N ARG A 435 20.98 29.79 -30.15
CA ARG A 435 19.92 29.55 -31.15
C ARG A 435 19.82 30.65 -32.20
N ILE A 436 20.33 31.85 -31.91
CA ILE A 436 20.40 32.96 -32.86
C ILE A 436 21.72 33.71 -32.73
N ARG A 437 22.15 34.37 -33.81
CA ARG A 437 23.34 35.22 -33.88
C ARG A 437 23.01 36.51 -34.61
N ARG A 438 23.62 37.62 -34.19
CA ARG A 438 23.54 38.90 -34.91
C ARG A 438 24.76 39.04 -35.82
N ILE A 439 24.54 39.29 -37.10
CA ILE A 439 25.57 39.54 -38.10
C ILE A 439 25.53 41.00 -38.54
N GLY A 440 26.64 41.72 -38.39
CA GLY A 440 26.76 43.14 -38.72
C GLY A 440 26.47 44.11 -37.56
N PRO A 441 26.55 45.43 -37.80
CA PRO A 441 26.47 46.47 -36.76
C PRO A 441 25.07 46.59 -36.13
N ASP A 442 25.01 47.15 -34.92
CA ASP A 442 23.75 47.32 -34.17
C ASP A 442 22.67 48.09 -34.96
N LYS A 443 23.11 49.03 -35.79
CA LYS A 443 22.29 49.73 -36.78
C LYS A 443 22.62 49.19 -38.18
N GLY A 444 21.78 48.30 -38.71
CA GLY A 444 21.88 47.78 -40.09
C GLY A 444 22.27 46.29 -40.22
N GLY A 445 22.65 45.62 -39.13
CA GLY A 445 22.87 44.18 -39.10
C GLY A 445 21.57 43.36 -39.16
N HIS A 446 21.70 42.06 -39.39
CA HIS A 446 20.59 41.10 -39.47
C HIS A 446 20.79 39.94 -38.49
N TRP A 447 19.72 39.20 -38.20
CA TRP A 447 19.72 38.02 -37.34
C TRP A 447 19.83 36.76 -38.19
N GLU A 448 20.67 35.84 -37.74
CA GLU A 448 20.82 34.49 -38.27
C GLU A 448 20.27 33.51 -37.22
N VAL A 449 19.36 32.62 -37.62
CA VAL A 449 18.84 31.56 -36.77
C VAL A 449 19.72 30.33 -36.96
N LEU A 450 20.26 29.80 -35.87
CA LEU A 450 21.15 28.64 -35.87
C LEU A 450 20.33 27.42 -35.45
N GLU A 451 19.96 26.55 -36.40
CA GLU A 451 19.21 25.33 -36.10
C GLU A 451 20.07 24.33 -35.31
N LYS A 452 19.52 23.84 -34.20
CA LYS A 452 19.92 22.61 -33.52
C LYS A 452 18.69 21.90 -32.99
#